data_AF-A0A954GMK9-F1
#
_entry.id   AF-A0A954GMK9-F1
#
_cell.length_a   1.000
_cell.length_b   1.000
_cell.length_c   1.000
_cell.angle_alpha   90.00
_cell.angle_beta   90.00
_cell.angle_gamma   90.00
#
_symmetry.space_group_name_H-M   'P 1'
#
loop_
_entity.id
_entity.type
_entity.pdbx_description
1 polymer ?
#
loop_
_entity_poly.entity_id
_entity_poly.type
_entity_poly.pdbx_seq_one_letter_code
_entity_poly.pdbx_strand_id
1 'polypeptide(L)'
;MPLQTPDAGIRFRALWRLCFCFIVCLMLSACRSPQSSSKTANLPERHELKLEHLVVRSDFEISKDDPLLAELSDLRTEVESTLHLPKSSRPVVVHLFSDERSYAAYMR
;
A
#
# COMPACT_ATOMS: atom_id res chain seq x y z
N MET A 1 -7.18 -72.95 -32.01
CA MET A 1 -7.74 -72.10 -30.93
C MET A 1 -6.63 -71.22 -30.38
N PRO A 2 -6.88 -69.92 -30.15
CA PRO A 2 -5.87 -68.87 -30.20
C PRO A 2 -5.44 -68.38 -28.80
N LEU A 3 -4.24 -67.79 -28.68
CA LEU A 3 -4.02 -66.61 -27.83
C LEU A 3 -2.70 -65.91 -28.24
N GLN A 4 -2.81 -64.93 -29.13
CA GLN A 4 -1.71 -64.00 -29.44
C GLN A 4 -1.95 -62.74 -28.60
N THR A 5 -1.04 -62.41 -27.68
CA THR A 5 -1.07 -61.16 -26.89
C THR A 5 -0.06 -60.16 -27.45
N PRO A 6 -0.49 -58.95 -27.82
CA PRO A 6 0.44 -57.84 -27.87
C PRO A 6 -0.20 -56.51 -27.45
N ASP A 7 -0.28 -56.19 -26.15
CA ASP A 7 -0.81 -54.87 -25.71
C ASP A 7 -0.10 -54.27 -24.48
N ALA A 8 1.15 -54.65 -24.20
CA ALA A 8 1.89 -54.10 -23.05
C ALA A 8 2.56 -52.75 -23.35
N GLY A 9 3.12 -52.58 -24.56
CA GLY A 9 3.93 -51.40 -24.90
C GLY A 9 3.13 -50.09 -25.08
N ILE A 10 1.88 -50.18 -25.52
CA ILE A 10 1.03 -49.01 -25.77
C ILE A 10 0.52 -48.43 -24.44
N ARG A 11 0.18 -49.29 -23.49
CA ARG A 11 -0.25 -48.91 -22.13
C ARG A 11 0.88 -48.23 -21.35
N PHE A 12 2.12 -48.70 -21.51
CA PHE A 12 3.29 -48.10 -20.85
C PHE A 12 3.59 -46.68 -21.35
N ARG A 13 3.50 -46.44 -22.66
CA ARG A 13 3.72 -45.12 -23.27
C ARG A 13 2.59 -44.13 -22.92
N ALA A 14 1.36 -44.63 -22.82
CA ALA A 14 0.22 -43.82 -22.37
C ALA A 14 0.35 -43.42 -20.89
N LEU A 15 0.73 -44.35 -20.01
CA LEU A 15 0.97 -44.07 -18.59
C LEU A 15 2.09 -43.04 -18.39
N TRP A 16 3.18 -43.19 -19.13
CA TRP A 16 4.32 -42.26 -19.03
C TRP A 16 3.93 -40.85 -19.48
N ARG A 17 3.18 -40.71 -20.58
CA ARG A 17 2.66 -39.40 -21.02
C ARG A 17 1.72 -38.76 -20.00
N LEU A 18 0.89 -39.57 -19.35
CA LEU A 18 -0.08 -39.08 -18.37
C LEU A 18 0.60 -38.62 -17.06
N CYS A 19 1.58 -39.39 -16.56
CA CYS A 19 2.40 -39.00 -15.40
C CYS A 19 3.26 -37.77 -15.71
N PHE A 20 3.86 -37.68 -16.90
CA PHE A 20 4.66 -36.52 -17.30
C PHE A 20 3.82 -35.24 -17.34
N CYS A 21 2.61 -35.31 -17.90
CA CYS A 21 1.67 -34.19 -17.90
C CYS A 21 1.29 -33.75 -16.48
N PHE A 22 1.01 -34.71 -15.59
CA PHE A 22 0.64 -34.44 -14.21
C PHE A 22 1.77 -33.75 -13.42
N ILE A 23 3.03 -34.17 -13.61
CA ILE A 23 4.20 -33.57 -12.97
C ILE A 23 4.44 -32.14 -13.50
N VAL A 24 4.27 -31.91 -14.80
CA VAL A 24 4.40 -30.57 -15.41
C VAL A 24 3.32 -29.62 -14.86
N CYS A 25 2.07 -30.06 -14.73
CA CYS A 25 0.99 -29.28 -14.12
C CYS A 25 1.26 -28.92 -12.64
N LEU A 26 1.85 -29.84 -11.87
CA LEU A 26 2.24 -29.58 -10.48
C LEU A 26 3.35 -28.53 -10.39
N MET A 27 4.36 -28.58 -11.28
CA MET A 27 5.43 -27.58 -11.32
C MET A 27 4.96 -26.19 -11.75
N LEU A 28 3.98 -26.11 -12.66
CA LEU A 28 3.35 -24.85 -13.08
C LEU A 28 2.49 -24.19 -11.98
N SER A 29 2.11 -24.93 -10.93
CA SER A 29 1.29 -24.42 -9.83
C SER A 29 2.12 -23.81 -8.69
N ALA A 30 3.46 -23.90 -8.74
CA ALA A 30 4.36 -23.46 -7.67
C ALA A 30 4.76 -21.98 -7.71
N CYS A 31 4.37 -21.22 -8.75
CA CYS A 31 4.64 -19.78 -8.85
C CYS A 31 3.46 -18.91 -8.39
N ARG A 32 2.67 -19.37 -7.40
CA ARG A 32 1.72 -18.48 -6.71
C ARG A 32 2.46 -17.78 -5.58
N SER A 33 3.38 -16.88 -5.95
CA SER A 33 3.93 -15.90 -5.02
C SER A 33 2.74 -15.22 -4.34
N PRO A 34 2.58 -15.28 -3.01
CA PRO A 34 1.62 -14.45 -2.32
C PRO A 34 2.06 -13.02 -2.61
N GLN A 35 1.36 -12.37 -3.54
CA GLN A 35 1.45 -10.95 -3.73
C GLN A 35 1.01 -10.37 -2.40
N SER A 36 1.99 -10.05 -1.54
CA SER A 36 1.80 -9.10 -0.47
C SER A 36 1.19 -7.91 -1.16
N SER A 37 -0.13 -7.73 -1.00
CA SER A 37 -0.75 -6.45 -1.21
C SER A 37 -0.05 -5.54 -0.22
N SER A 38 1.08 -4.97 -0.64
CA SER A 38 1.54 -3.69 -0.15
C SER A 38 0.36 -2.79 -0.42
N LYS A 39 -0.52 -2.70 0.58
CA LYS A 39 -1.52 -1.69 0.70
C LYS A 39 -0.69 -0.43 0.59
N THR A 40 -0.61 0.14 -0.62
CA THR A 40 0.08 1.39 -0.89
C THR A 40 -0.31 2.27 0.26
N ALA A 41 0.66 2.68 1.08
CA ALA A 41 0.37 3.45 2.26
C ALA A 41 -0.23 4.77 1.78
N ASN A 42 -1.56 4.77 1.64
CA ASN A 42 -2.26 5.87 1.03
C ASN A 42 -2.10 7.04 1.97
N LEU A 43 -1.64 8.16 1.42
CA LEU A 43 -1.64 9.40 2.16
C LEU A 43 -3.08 9.69 2.59
N PRO A 44 -3.27 10.32 3.77
CA PRO A 44 -4.59 10.67 4.24
C PRO A 44 -5.11 11.81 3.38
N GLU A 45 -5.77 11.53 2.26
CA GLU A 45 -6.20 12.53 1.28
C GLU A 45 -7.71 12.74 1.27
N ARG A 46 -8.44 12.14 2.22
CA ARG A 46 -9.91 12.26 2.25
C ARG A 46 -10.36 13.67 2.56
N HIS A 47 -9.62 14.39 3.40
CA HIS A 47 -9.91 15.76 3.78
C HIS A 47 -8.64 16.62 3.67
N GLU A 48 -8.78 17.79 3.05
CA GLU A 48 -7.70 18.78 2.94
C GLU A 48 -8.21 20.13 3.47
N LEU A 49 -7.50 20.65 4.47
CA LEU A 49 -7.74 21.95 5.06
C LEU A 49 -6.56 22.86 4.75
N LYS A 50 -6.83 23.95 4.02
CA LYS A 50 -5.83 24.94 3.63
C LYS A 50 -6.00 26.19 4.47
N LEU A 51 -4.95 26.51 5.22
CA LEU A 51 -4.71 27.79 5.86
C LEU A 51 -3.65 28.53 5.04
N GLU A 52 -3.37 29.80 5.38
CA GLU A 52 -2.50 30.67 4.59
C GLU A 52 -1.13 30.01 4.25
N HIS A 53 -0.51 29.35 5.23
CA HIS A 53 0.80 28.70 5.08
C HIS A 53 0.85 27.27 5.64
N LEU A 54 -0.30 26.68 5.98
CA LEU A 54 -0.42 25.34 6.54
C LEU A 54 -1.48 24.55 5.76
N VAL A 55 -1.10 23.37 5.29
CA VAL A 55 -2.00 22.43 4.62
C VAL A 55 -2.09 21.18 5.48
N VAL A 56 -3.27 20.91 6.02
CA VAL A 56 -3.55 19.72 6.82
C VAL A 56 -4.30 18.72 5.95
N ARG A 57 -3.77 17.50 5.87
CA ARG A 57 -4.39 16.39 5.15
C ARG A 57 -4.73 15.27 6.12
N SER A 58 -6.00 14.85 6.17
CA SER A 58 -6.50 13.93 7.19
C SER A 58 -7.47 12.88 6.67
N ASP A 59 -7.50 11.73 7.34
CA ASP A 59 -8.46 10.64 7.09
C ASP A 59 -9.87 10.94 7.61
N PHE A 60 -9.97 11.93 8.51
CA PHE A 60 -11.18 12.37 9.20
C PHE A 60 -11.37 13.88 9.05
N GLU A 61 -12.58 14.35 9.28
CA GLU A 61 -12.91 15.77 9.20
C GLU A 61 -12.34 16.54 10.38
N ILE A 62 -11.72 17.69 10.10
CA ILE A 62 -11.19 18.62 11.10
C ILE A 62 -11.92 19.94 10.91
N SER A 63 -12.45 20.50 12.01
CA SER A 63 -13.10 21.80 11.97
C SER A 63 -12.09 22.89 11.64
N LYS A 64 -12.48 23.85 10.80
CA LYS A 64 -11.65 25.05 10.53
C LYS A 64 -11.49 25.94 11.76
N ASP A 65 -12.43 25.85 12.68
CA ASP A 65 -12.46 26.61 13.93
C ASP A 65 -11.81 25.84 15.10
N ASP A 66 -11.05 24.78 14.80
CA ASP A 66 -10.31 24.03 15.81
C ASP A 66 -9.27 24.95 16.49
N PRO A 67 -9.28 25.08 17.82
CA PRO A 67 -8.40 25.98 18.55
C PRO A 67 -6.91 25.66 18.33
N LEU A 68 -6.55 24.41 18.05
CA LEU A 68 -5.18 24.01 17.78
C LEU A 68 -4.66 24.60 16.46
N LEU A 69 -5.52 24.75 15.45
CA LEU A 69 -5.16 25.37 14.17
C LEU A 69 -4.88 26.87 14.33
N ALA A 70 -5.64 27.54 15.21
CA ALA A 70 -5.41 28.93 15.58
C ALA A 70 -4.07 29.08 16.32
N GLU A 71 -3.83 28.24 17.33
CA GLU A 71 -2.58 28.25 18.10
C GLU A 71 -1.34 28.03 17.22
N LEU A 72 -1.41 27.12 16.24
CA LEU A 72 -0.33 26.92 15.28
C LEU A 72 -0.06 28.14 14.40
N SER A 73 -1.10 28.89 14.05
CA SER A 73 -0.98 30.12 13.25
C SER A 73 -0.35 31.25 14.08
N ASP A 74 -0.73 31.35 15.35
CA ASP A 74 -0.18 32.32 16.29
C ASP A 74 1.29 32.02 16.61
N LEU A 75 1.62 30.76 16.88
CA LEU A 75 2.99 30.32 17.14
C LEU A 75 3.93 30.65 15.98
N ARG A 76 3.46 30.50 14.73
CA ARG A 76 4.26 30.91 13.57
C ARG A 76 4.55 32.41 13.60
N THR A 77 3.53 33.22 13.87
CA THR A 77 3.67 34.68 13.93
C THR A 77 4.64 35.09 15.04
N GLU A 78 4.57 34.42 16.19
CA GLU A 78 5.50 34.61 17.30
C GLU A 78 6.93 34.24 16.92
N VAL A 79 7.15 33.09 16.27
CA VAL A 79 8.48 32.66 15.81
C VAL A 79 9.05 33.62 14.77
N GLU A 80 8.26 34.02 13.77
CA GLU A 80 8.68 34.96 12.72
C GLU A 80 9.07 36.32 13.30
N SER A 81 8.29 36.84 14.26
CA SER A 81 8.57 38.12 14.91
C SER A 81 9.78 38.05 15.85
N THR A 82 9.88 37.01 16.68
CA THR A 82 10.97 36.84 17.66
C THR A 82 12.31 36.68 16.97
N LEU A 83 12.37 35.87 15.91
CA LEU A 83 13.60 35.59 15.17
C LEU A 83 13.86 36.58 14.02
N HIS A 84 12.98 37.58 13.82
CA HIS A 84 13.03 38.53 12.71
C HIS A 84 13.18 37.85 11.34
N LEU A 85 12.47 36.73 11.15
CA LEU A 85 12.54 35.97 9.92
C LEU A 85 11.70 36.63 8.84
N PRO A 86 12.13 36.58 7.56
CA PRO A 86 11.26 36.96 6.46
C PRO A 86 10.06 36.02 6.39
N LYS A 87 8.90 36.54 5.96
CA LYS A 87 7.71 35.72 5.73
C LYS A 87 8.04 34.58 4.75
N SER A 88 7.90 33.35 5.22
CA SER A 88 8.08 32.16 4.38
C SER A 88 6.90 32.01 3.42
N SER A 89 7.17 31.85 2.12
CA SER A 89 6.16 31.54 1.11
C SER A 89 5.92 30.04 0.92
N ARG A 90 6.71 29.18 1.59
CA ARG A 90 6.59 27.74 1.45
C ARG A 90 5.49 27.21 2.37
N PRO A 91 4.48 26.50 1.84
CA PRO A 91 3.47 25.88 2.67
C PRO A 91 4.04 24.70 3.46
N VAL A 92 3.65 24.60 4.74
CA VAL A 92 3.90 23.43 5.58
C VAL A 92 2.78 22.43 5.36
N VAL A 93 3.10 21.18 5.06
CA VAL A 93 2.10 20.11 4.86
C VAL A 93 2.15 19.15 6.04
N VAL A 94 1.02 18.93 6.70
CA VAL A 94 0.87 18.02 7.84
C VAL A 94 -0.09 16.90 7.46
N HIS A 95 0.35 15.65 7.65
CA HIS A 95 -0.47 14.46 7.40
C HIS A 95 -0.93 13.86 8.73
N LEU A 96 -2.24 13.78 8.92
CA LEU A 96 -2.88 13.22 10.11
C LEU A 96 -3.56 11.91 9.75
N PHE A 97 -3.12 10.83 10.40
CA PHE A 97 -3.64 9.49 10.20
C PHE A 97 -4.63 9.15 11.31
N SER A 98 -5.67 8.36 10.98
CA SER A 98 -6.64 7.91 11.98
C SER A 98 -6.05 6.96 13.04
N ASP A 99 -4.97 6.25 12.69
CA ASP A 99 -4.39 5.21 13.51
C ASP A 99 -2.89 5.03 13.26
N GLU A 100 -2.22 4.47 14.26
CA GLU A 100 -0.78 4.22 14.25
C GLU A 100 -0.34 3.28 13.13
N ARG A 101 -1.16 2.29 12.75
CA ARG A 101 -0.77 1.33 11.71
C ARG A 101 -0.70 2.02 10.35
N SER A 102 -1.63 2.91 10.05
CA SER A 102 -1.65 3.71 8.82
C SER A 102 -0.47 4.67 8.76
N TYR A 103 -0.14 5.34 9.86
CA TYR A 103 1.08 6.15 9.99
C TYR A 103 2.36 5.31 9.77
N ALA A 104 2.48 4.17 10.46
CA ALA A 104 3.63 3.29 10.35
C ALA A 104 3.77 2.63 8.97
N ALA A 105 2.68 2.51 8.20
CA ALA A 105 2.73 2.08 6.82
C ALA A 105 3.30 3.18 5.92
N TYR A 106 2.94 4.45 6.16
CA TYR A 106 3.43 5.59 5.39
C TYR A 106 4.92 5.88 5.61
N MET A 107 5.41 5.65 6.82
CA MET A 107 6.81 5.91 7.18
C MET A 107 7.81 4.84 6.72
N ARG A 108 7.35 3.70 6.18
CA ARG A 108 8.20 2.61 5.68
C ARG A 108 8.49 2.78 4.20
#